data_AF-A0A9D6EBN6-F1
#
_entry.id   AF-A0A9D6EBN6-F1
#
_cell.length_a   1.000
_cell.length_b   1.000
_cell.length_c   1.000
_cell.angle_alpha   90.00
_cell.angle_beta   90.00
_cell.angle_gamma   90.00
#
_symmetry.space_group_name_H-M   'P 1'
#
loop_
_entity.id
_entity.type
_entity.pdbx_description
1 polymer ?
#
loop_
_entity_poly.entity_id
_entity_poly.type
_entity_poly.pdbx_seq_one_letter_code
_entity_poly.pdbx_strand_id
1 'polypeptide(L)'
;MMTRRLAALPLVLLACGGNPENTASCGFASIAAASMVMQSMQDLSHAVATAPASVPGELPAKVVGRGTVRTTVTSGPQGLTLRYEGEGFPTIPGFGLLLVDDSLEVVRGVLIYEPEAPPGYAKLGTIATAATTLPLIGLRVHWPSLNAPRCPMFQPLAGDSAGS
;
A
#
# COMPACT_ATOMS: atom_id res chain seq x y z
N MET A 1 -32.62 49.75 29.94
CA MET A 1 -32.50 48.28 29.79
C MET A 1 -32.40 47.98 28.30
N MET A 2 -31.20 47.63 27.81
CA MET A 2 -30.92 47.46 26.38
C MET A 2 -30.37 46.05 26.17
N THR A 3 -31.21 45.12 25.70
CA THR A 3 -30.90 43.69 25.61
C THR A 3 -30.10 43.42 24.34
N ARG A 4 -28.80 43.18 24.52
CA ARG A 4 -27.81 42.90 23.48
C ARG A 4 -28.03 41.48 22.95
N ARG A 5 -28.61 41.34 21.75
CA ARG A 5 -28.77 40.04 21.07
C ARG A 5 -27.41 39.60 20.50
N LEU A 6 -26.77 38.64 21.18
CA LEU A 6 -25.63 37.89 20.65
C LEU A 6 -26.11 37.01 19.50
N ALA A 7 -25.74 37.38 18.27
CA ALA A 7 -25.89 36.54 17.10
C ALA A 7 -24.86 35.41 17.17
N ALA A 8 -25.33 34.19 17.45
CA ALA A 8 -24.54 32.98 17.32
C ALA A 8 -24.34 32.68 15.83
N LEU A 9 -23.10 32.82 15.35
CA LEU A 9 -22.68 32.35 14.03
C LEU A 9 -22.63 30.82 14.05
N PRO A 10 -23.38 30.09 13.20
CA PRO A 10 -23.24 28.65 13.10
C PRO A 10 -21.94 28.34 12.35
N LEU A 11 -20.98 27.75 13.07
CA LEU A 11 -19.76 27.22 12.49
C LEU A 11 -20.11 25.93 11.73
N VAL A 12 -20.43 26.07 10.43
CA VAL A 12 -20.66 24.92 9.54
C VAL A 12 -19.29 24.28 9.26
N LEU A 13 -18.93 23.26 10.03
CA LEU A 13 -17.85 22.34 9.70
C LEU A 13 -18.30 21.52 8.47
N LEU A 14 -17.93 22.01 7.28
CA LEU A 14 -17.88 21.20 6.07
C LEU A 14 -16.89 20.06 6.31
N ALA A 15 -17.41 18.91 6.74
CA ALA A 15 -16.68 17.66 6.70
C ALA A 15 -16.51 17.28 5.21
N CYS A 16 -15.49 17.84 4.58
CA CYS A 16 -14.99 17.36 3.31
C CYS A 16 -14.64 15.88 3.51
N GLY A 17 -15.40 14.98 2.88
CA GLY A 17 -15.10 13.55 2.79
C GLY A 17 -13.83 13.32 1.97
N GLY A 18 -12.69 13.73 2.50
CA GLY A 18 -11.38 13.55 1.91
C GLY A 18 -10.88 12.15 2.18
N ASN A 19 -10.25 11.54 1.17
CA ASN A 19 -9.52 10.29 1.33
C ASN A 19 -8.50 10.44 2.49
N PRO A 20 -8.53 9.60 3.54
CA PRO A 20 -7.66 9.76 4.72
C PRO A 20 -6.17 9.78 4.38
N GLU A 21 -5.77 9.12 3.29
CA GLU A 21 -4.40 9.15 2.74
C GLU A 21 -3.93 10.54 2.32
N ASN A 22 -4.84 11.44 1.95
CA ASN A 22 -4.51 12.79 1.51
C ASN A 22 -4.31 13.78 2.67
N THR A 23 -4.40 13.29 3.92
CA THR A 23 -4.03 14.10 5.08
C THR A 23 -2.52 14.09 5.27
N ALA A 24 -1.95 15.23 5.66
CA ALA A 24 -0.52 15.33 5.94
C ALA A 24 -0.06 14.26 6.96
N SER A 25 -0.85 14.03 8.00
CA SER A 25 -0.56 13.01 9.03
C SER A 25 -0.46 11.59 8.47
N CYS A 26 -1.39 11.18 7.61
CA CYS A 26 -1.36 9.82 7.06
C CYS A 26 -0.32 9.66 5.94
N GLY A 27 -0.02 10.73 5.21
CA GLY A 27 1.12 10.75 4.29
C GLY A 27 2.45 10.47 5.01
N PHE A 28 2.72 11.15 6.11
CA PHE A 28 3.93 10.90 6.92
C PHE A 28 3.95 9.50 7.53
N ALA A 29 2.82 9.04 8.08
CA ALA A 29 2.72 7.69 8.64
C ALA A 29 3.00 6.62 7.58
N SER A 30 2.47 6.78 6.36
CA SER A 30 2.71 5.88 5.24
C SER A 30 4.19 5.83 4.83
N ILE A 31 4.86 6.98 4.76
CA ILE A 31 6.30 7.03 4.41
C ILE A 31 7.14 6.40 5.51
N ALA A 32 6.80 6.65 6.78
CA ALA A 32 7.48 6.05 7.91
C ALA A 32 7.34 4.52 7.91
N ALA A 33 6.13 4.00 7.67
CA ALA A 33 5.89 2.56 7.55
C ALA A 33 6.68 1.94 6.39
N ALA A 34 6.70 2.57 5.21
CA ALA A 34 7.52 2.11 4.09
C ALA A 34 9.03 2.10 4.44
N SER A 35 9.49 3.10 5.19
CA SER A 35 10.89 3.15 5.64
C SER A 35 11.24 2.02 6.61
N MET A 36 10.33 1.68 7.54
CA MET A 36 10.49 0.52 8.44
C MET A 36 10.55 -0.79 7.66
N VAL A 37 9.71 -0.93 6.62
CA VAL A 37 9.74 -2.10 5.72
C VAL A 37 11.09 -2.21 5.02
N MET A 38 11.59 -1.11 4.45
CA MET A 38 12.91 -1.10 3.78
C MET A 38 14.06 -1.46 4.75
N GLN A 39 13.96 -1.04 6.01
CA GLN A 39 14.93 -1.44 7.05
C GLN A 39 14.83 -2.92 7.38
N SER A 40 13.61 -3.46 7.51
CA SER A 40 13.37 -4.89 7.71
C SER A 40 13.93 -5.75 6.58
N MET A 41 13.97 -5.22 5.35
CA MET A 41 14.53 -5.95 4.21
C MET A 41 16.03 -6.25 4.31
N GLN A 42 16.75 -5.65 5.27
CA GLN A 42 18.14 -5.99 5.53
C GLN A 42 18.30 -7.37 6.19
N ASP A 43 17.21 -7.93 6.73
CA ASP A 43 17.14 -9.28 7.29
C ASP A 43 16.39 -10.23 6.33
N LEU A 44 17.14 -11.13 5.69
CA LEU A 44 16.59 -12.10 4.75
C LEU A 44 15.76 -13.21 5.40
N SER A 45 15.75 -13.35 6.74
CA SER A 45 14.93 -14.37 7.42
C SER A 45 13.43 -14.17 7.22
N HIS A 46 13.01 -12.96 6.85
CA HIS A 46 11.64 -12.60 6.54
C HIS A 46 11.31 -12.66 5.04
N ALA A 47 12.29 -12.98 4.19
CA ALA A 47 12.07 -13.06 2.76
C ALA A 47 11.10 -14.19 2.40
N VAL A 48 10.19 -13.91 1.47
CA VAL A 48 9.26 -14.91 0.92
C VAL A 48 9.93 -15.55 -0.29
N ALA A 49 10.30 -16.83 -0.17
CA ALA A 49 10.97 -17.57 -1.24
C ALA A 49 10.01 -18.15 -2.30
N THR A 50 8.73 -18.28 -1.97
CA THR A 50 7.71 -18.86 -2.86
C THR A 50 6.42 -18.10 -2.70
N ALA A 51 5.73 -17.83 -3.80
CA ALA A 51 4.48 -17.09 -3.79
C ALA A 51 3.45 -17.80 -2.89
N PRO A 52 2.68 -17.07 -2.05
CA PRO A 52 1.62 -17.66 -1.25
C PRO A 52 0.60 -18.42 -2.13
N ALA A 53 0.12 -19.57 -1.65
CA ALA A 53 -0.75 -20.44 -2.42
C ALA A 53 -2.11 -19.80 -2.79
N SER A 54 -2.59 -18.88 -1.93
CA SER A 54 -3.80 -18.10 -2.17
C SER A 54 -3.46 -16.62 -2.17
N VAL A 55 -3.50 -16.01 -3.35
CA VAL A 55 -3.41 -14.56 -3.50
C VAL A 55 -4.74 -14.05 -4.04
N PRO A 56 -5.34 -13.02 -3.43
CA PRO A 56 -6.54 -12.38 -3.97
C PRO A 56 -6.33 -11.94 -5.43
N GLY A 57 -7.37 -12.04 -6.27
CA GLY A 57 -7.31 -11.61 -7.68
C GLY A 57 -7.14 -10.11 -7.84
N GLU A 58 -7.33 -9.34 -6.77
CA GLU A 58 -7.05 -7.91 -6.71
C GLU A 58 -6.41 -7.56 -5.37
N LEU A 59 -5.44 -6.66 -5.40
CA LEU A 59 -4.72 -6.19 -4.23
C LEU A 59 -4.63 -4.67 -4.23
N PRO A 60 -4.60 -4.04 -3.04
CA PRO A 60 -4.16 -2.67 -2.96
C PRO A 60 -2.66 -2.61 -3.23
N ALA A 61 -2.27 -1.61 -4.02
CA ALA A 61 -0.88 -1.30 -4.28
C ALA A 61 -0.65 0.20 -4.20
N LYS A 62 0.57 0.61 -3.87
CA LYS A 62 0.97 2.01 -4.04
C LYS A 62 2.46 2.16 -4.23
N VAL A 63 2.82 3.18 -4.99
CA VAL A 63 4.16 3.73 -5.00
C VAL A 63 4.38 4.50 -3.70
N VAL A 64 5.53 4.35 -3.06
CA VAL A 64 5.82 5.05 -1.80
C VAL A 64 5.69 6.57 -2.00
N GLY A 65 4.92 7.21 -1.12
CA GLY A 65 4.59 8.64 -1.24
C GLY A 65 3.42 8.97 -2.18
N ARG A 66 2.75 7.95 -2.75
CA ARG A 66 1.52 8.09 -3.55
C ARG A 66 0.34 7.41 -2.86
N GLY A 67 -0.86 7.66 -3.38
CA GLY A 67 -2.10 7.06 -2.89
C GLY A 67 -2.25 5.59 -3.30
N THR A 68 -3.10 4.87 -2.59
CA THR A 68 -3.46 3.48 -2.88
C THR A 68 -4.28 3.39 -4.16
N VAL A 69 -3.93 2.42 -5.00
CA VAL A 69 -4.64 2.08 -6.22
C VAL A 69 -4.88 0.57 -6.29
N ARG A 70 -5.81 0.20 -7.18
CA ARG A 70 -6.08 -1.20 -7.49
C ARG A 70 -4.93 -1.81 -8.30
N THR A 71 -4.68 -3.08 -8.06
CA THR A 71 -3.82 -3.92 -8.89
C THR A 71 -4.48 -5.27 -9.11
N THR A 72 -4.60 -5.71 -10.36
CA THR A 72 -5.08 -7.06 -10.68
C THR A 72 -3.94 -8.05 -10.52
N VAL A 73 -4.23 -9.23 -9.98
CA VAL A 73 -3.28 -10.31 -9.75
C VAL A 73 -3.68 -11.52 -10.59
N THR A 74 -2.71 -12.06 -11.32
CA THR A 74 -2.84 -13.34 -12.01
C THR A 74 -1.72 -14.27 -11.55
N SER A 75 -2.05 -15.51 -11.20
CA SER A 75 -1.05 -16.54 -10.92
C SER A 75 -0.78 -17.38 -12.17
N GLY A 76 0.49 -17.70 -12.43
CA GLY A 76 0.88 -18.55 -13.55
C GLY A 76 2.19 -19.31 -13.30
N PRO A 77 2.67 -20.08 -14.30
CA PRO A 77 3.88 -20.90 -14.17
C PRO A 77 5.16 -20.12 -13.87
N GLN A 78 5.18 -18.81 -14.21
CA GLN A 78 6.31 -17.91 -13.98
C GLN A 78 6.19 -17.09 -12.69
N GLY A 79 5.22 -17.43 -11.83
CA GLY A 79 4.92 -16.70 -10.60
C GLY A 79 3.70 -15.77 -10.74
N LEU A 80 3.67 -14.73 -9.93
CA LEU A 80 2.59 -13.74 -9.89
C LEU A 80 2.81 -12.64 -10.93
N THR A 81 1.78 -12.33 -11.71
CA THR A 81 1.78 -11.17 -12.62
C THR A 81 0.77 -10.16 -12.12
N LEU A 82 1.26 -8.97 -11.75
CA LEU A 82 0.46 -7.88 -11.21
C LEU A 82 0.35 -6.75 -12.24
N ARG A 83 -0.85 -6.20 -12.41
CA ARG A 83 -1.09 -5.04 -13.28
C ARG A 83 -1.49 -3.83 -12.44
N TYR A 84 -0.60 -2.85 -12.34
CA TYR A 84 -0.81 -1.60 -11.62
C TYR A 84 -1.66 -0.65 -12.47
N GLU A 85 -2.73 -0.10 -11.89
CA GLU A 85 -3.70 0.75 -12.59
C GLU A 85 -3.57 2.24 -12.25
N GLY A 86 -2.55 2.60 -11.46
CA GLY A 86 -2.32 3.96 -11.00
C GLY A 86 -1.30 4.75 -11.83
N GLU A 87 -1.18 6.02 -11.47
CA GLU A 87 -0.12 6.91 -11.94
C GLU A 87 1.16 6.76 -11.09
N GLY A 88 2.26 7.33 -11.60
CA GLY A 88 3.52 7.45 -10.86
C GLY A 88 4.32 6.16 -10.73
N PHE A 89 4.01 5.15 -11.56
CA PHE A 89 4.78 3.89 -11.59
C PHE A 89 6.22 4.16 -12.07
N PRO A 90 7.25 3.63 -11.40
CA PRO A 90 8.65 3.89 -11.76
C PRO A 90 9.04 3.31 -13.13
N THR A 91 9.90 4.02 -13.87
CA THR A 91 10.37 3.64 -15.22
C THR A 91 11.64 2.77 -15.25
N ILE A 92 12.15 2.31 -14.09
CA ILE A 92 13.42 1.60 -13.83
C ILE A 92 14.55 2.57 -13.39
N PRO A 93 15.29 2.29 -12.29
CA PRO A 93 15.16 1.13 -11.40
C PRO A 93 13.84 1.12 -10.61
N GLY A 94 13.59 0.00 -9.92
CA GLY A 94 12.42 -0.15 -9.05
C GLY A 94 12.05 -1.62 -8.82
N PHE A 95 11.22 -1.85 -7.81
CA PHE A 95 10.64 -3.18 -7.54
C PHE A 95 9.30 -3.07 -6.81
N GLY A 96 8.48 -4.11 -7.00
CA GLY A 96 7.31 -4.36 -6.18
C GLY A 96 7.66 -5.26 -5.00
N LEU A 97 7.08 -4.95 -3.84
CA LEU A 97 7.22 -5.70 -2.61
C LEU A 97 5.85 -6.19 -2.15
N LEU A 98 5.61 -7.50 -2.29
CA LEU A 98 4.44 -8.19 -1.78
C LEU A 98 4.54 -8.30 -0.25
N LEU A 99 3.64 -7.66 0.47
CA LEU A 99 3.59 -7.72 1.93
C LEU A 99 2.73 -8.90 2.37
N VAL A 100 3.33 -9.81 3.12
CA VAL A 100 2.65 -10.97 3.71
C VAL A 100 2.60 -10.79 5.22
N ASP A 101 1.41 -10.84 5.80
CA ASP A 101 1.23 -10.81 7.25
C ASP A 101 1.78 -12.10 7.87
N ASP A 102 2.76 -11.98 8.76
CA ASP A 102 3.41 -13.11 9.43
C ASP A 102 2.47 -13.91 10.33
N SER A 103 1.39 -13.30 10.82
CA SER A 103 0.52 -13.90 11.82
C SER A 103 -0.57 -14.76 11.19
N LEU A 104 -1.02 -14.39 9.99
CA LEU A 104 -2.13 -15.05 9.30
C LEU A 104 -1.73 -15.66 7.96
N GLU A 105 -0.49 -15.48 7.51
CA GLU A 105 -0.01 -15.92 6.19
C GLU A 105 -0.83 -15.33 5.03
N VAL A 106 -1.37 -14.11 5.21
CA VAL A 106 -2.21 -13.45 4.21
C VAL A 106 -1.48 -12.32 3.51
N VAL A 107 -1.69 -12.21 2.20
CA VAL A 107 -1.21 -11.09 1.42
C VAL A 107 -2.02 -9.84 1.77
N ARG A 108 -1.33 -8.76 2.14
CA ARG A 108 -1.94 -7.48 2.54
C ARG A 108 -1.97 -6.44 1.42
N GLY A 109 -1.02 -6.50 0.49
CA GLY A 109 -0.92 -5.56 -0.61
C GLY A 109 0.52 -5.45 -1.14
N VAL A 110 0.76 -4.45 -1.98
CA VAL A 110 2.06 -4.24 -2.63
C VAL A 110 2.56 -2.81 -2.44
N LEU A 111 3.80 -2.68 -1.99
CA LEU A 111 4.53 -1.40 -2.06
C LEU A 111 5.44 -1.40 -3.28
N ILE A 112 5.51 -0.27 -3.98
CA ILE A 112 6.40 -0.09 -5.11
C ILE A 112 7.46 0.95 -4.73
N TYR A 113 8.71 0.54 -4.85
CA TYR A 113 9.88 1.35 -4.57
C TYR A 113 10.58 1.72 -5.89
N GLU A 114 11.08 2.95 -5.95
CA GLU A 114 11.93 3.46 -7.03
C GLU A 114 13.39 2.96 -6.99
N PRO A 115 14.06 2.74 -5.83
CA PRO A 115 15.41 2.18 -5.84
C PRO A 115 15.44 0.73 -6.36
N GLU A 116 16.63 0.26 -6.73
CA GLU A 116 16.84 -1.14 -7.10
C GLU A 116 16.54 -2.08 -5.91
N ALA A 117 16.04 -3.28 -6.22
CA ALA A 117 15.77 -4.29 -5.21
C ALA A 117 17.06 -4.70 -4.50
N PRO A 118 17.05 -4.83 -3.15
CA PRO A 118 18.16 -5.45 -2.45
C PRO A 118 18.44 -6.87 -3.01
N PRO A 119 19.72 -7.27 -3.12
CA PRO A 119 20.07 -8.60 -3.60
C PRO A 119 19.61 -9.69 -2.61
N GLY A 120 19.52 -10.93 -3.08
CA GLY A 120 19.21 -12.10 -2.25
C GLY A 120 17.73 -12.44 -2.11
N TYR A 121 16.82 -11.60 -2.62
CA TYR A 121 15.39 -11.88 -2.65
C TYR A 121 15.00 -12.78 -3.82
N ALA A 122 14.17 -13.78 -3.55
CA ALA A 122 13.56 -14.60 -4.59
C ALA A 122 12.54 -13.78 -5.38
N LYS A 123 12.60 -13.87 -6.71
CA LYS A 123 11.60 -13.27 -7.58
C LYS A 123 10.31 -14.09 -7.51
N LEU A 124 9.26 -13.49 -6.97
CA LEU A 124 7.91 -14.08 -6.90
C LEU A 124 7.11 -13.85 -8.19
N GLY A 125 7.54 -12.90 -9.01
CA GLY A 125 6.89 -12.58 -10.27
C GLY A 125 7.21 -11.17 -10.75
N THR A 126 6.22 -10.46 -11.27
CA THR A 126 6.35 -9.08 -11.77
C THR A 126 5.15 -8.22 -11.41
N ILE A 127 5.39 -6.91 -11.34
CA ILE A 127 4.35 -5.88 -11.34
C ILE A 127 4.60 -4.94 -12.51
N ALA A 128 3.55 -4.60 -13.26
CA ALA A 128 3.70 -3.88 -14.50
C ALA A 128 2.57 -2.88 -14.77
N THR A 129 2.88 -1.88 -15.59
CA THR A 129 1.93 -1.07 -16.36
C THR A 129 2.03 -1.46 -17.84
N ALA A 130 1.33 -0.74 -18.72
CA ALA A 130 1.50 -0.89 -20.16
C ALA A 130 2.91 -0.50 -20.65
N ALA A 131 3.64 0.32 -19.90
CA ALA A 131 4.92 0.90 -20.32
C ALA A 131 6.13 0.25 -19.64
N THR A 132 5.99 -0.24 -18.40
CA THR A 132 7.13 -0.69 -17.59
C THR A 132 6.79 -1.92 -16.77
N THR A 133 7.77 -2.81 -16.60
CA THR A 133 7.66 -4.01 -15.76
C THR A 133 8.79 -4.01 -14.73
N LEU A 134 8.45 -4.23 -13.47
CA LEU A 134 9.39 -4.34 -12.36
C LEU A 134 9.33 -5.75 -11.73
N PRO A 135 10.43 -6.24 -11.13
CA PRO A 135 10.40 -7.49 -10.38
C PRO A 135 9.48 -7.36 -9.17
N LEU A 136 8.75 -8.44 -8.86
CA LEU A 136 8.00 -8.59 -7.62
C LEU A 136 8.76 -9.55 -6.70
N ILE A 137 9.07 -9.09 -5.50
CA ILE A 137 9.63 -9.88 -4.41
C ILE A 137 8.66 -9.86 -3.23
N GLY A 138 8.87 -10.69 -2.21
CA GLY A 138 7.98 -10.73 -1.05
C GLY A 138 8.70 -10.69 0.28
N LEU A 139 8.02 -10.11 1.27
CA LEU A 139 8.51 -9.97 2.64
C LEU A 139 7.37 -10.25 3.62
N ARG A 140 7.70 -11.06 4.63
CA ARG A 140 6.86 -11.26 5.81
C ARG A 140 7.01 -10.07 6.72
N VAL A 141 5.89 -9.51 7.15
CA VAL A 141 5.86 -8.33 8.00
C VAL A 141 4.90 -8.56 9.16
N HIS A 142 5.25 -7.99 10.31
CA HIS A 142 4.31 -7.87 11.41
C HIS A 142 3.30 -6.76 11.09
N TRP A 143 2.14 -7.14 10.54
CA TRP A 143 1.16 -6.19 10.01
C TRP A 143 0.69 -5.12 11.00
N PRO A 144 0.43 -5.43 12.29
CA PRO A 144 0.05 -4.43 13.28
C PRO A 144 1.08 -3.32 13.50
N SER A 145 2.36 -3.57 13.25
CA SER A 145 3.41 -2.53 13.34
C SER A 145 3.40 -1.56 12.16
N LEU A 146 2.84 -1.95 11.02
CA LEU A 146 2.83 -1.14 9.80
C LEU A 146 1.48 -0.46 9.55
N ASN A 147 0.40 -1.03 10.04
CA ASN A 147 -0.96 -0.59 9.74
C ASN A 147 -1.67 -0.05 10.98
N ALA A 148 -1.96 1.25 11.00
CA ALA A 148 -2.67 1.91 12.09
C ALA A 148 -4.14 2.18 11.70
N PRO A 149 -5.12 2.01 12.62
CA PRO A 149 -6.54 2.24 12.31
C PRO A 149 -6.86 3.65 11.77
N ARG A 150 -6.12 4.67 12.22
CA ARG A 150 -6.33 6.07 11.79
C ARG A 150 -5.68 6.40 10.46
N CYS A 151 -4.57 5.74 10.16
CA CYS A 151 -3.79 5.93 8.94
C CYS A 151 -3.42 4.54 8.43
N PRO A 152 -4.36 3.86 7.75
CA PRO A 152 -4.10 2.51 7.28
C PRO A 152 -3.00 2.55 6.21
N MET A 153 -2.24 1.47 6.14
CA MET A 153 -1.13 1.36 5.20
C MET A 153 -1.63 1.34 3.76
N PHE A 154 -2.79 0.72 3.52
CA PHE A 154 -3.51 0.81 2.26
C PHE A 154 -4.93 1.28 2.54
N GLN A 155 -5.46 2.15 1.68
CA GLN A 155 -6.88 2.47 1.73
C GLN A 155 -7.71 1.31 1.17
N PRO A 156 -8.97 1.16 1.64
CA PRO A 156 -9.92 0.28 1.00
C PRO A 156 -10.04 0.61 -0.49
N LEU A 157 -10.15 -0.43 -1.33
CA LEU A 157 -10.29 -0.20 -2.77
C LEU A 157 -11.70 0.30 -3.06
N ALA A 158 -11.85 1.22 -4.02
CA ALA A 158 -13.14 1.74 -4.42
C ALA A 158 -14.04 0.59 -4.92
N GLY A 159 -15.00 0.18 -4.11
CA GLY A 159 -15.81 -1.03 -4.28
C GLY A 159 -16.05 -1.80 -2.96
N ASP A 160 -15.12 -1.72 -2.01
CA ASP A 160 -15.23 -2.37 -0.70
C ASP A 160 -16.11 -1.56 0.28
N SER A 161 -16.32 -0.27 0.01
CA SER A 161 -17.04 0.67 0.88
C SER A 161 -18.57 0.64 0.74
N ALA A 162 -19.14 -0.26 -0.07
CA ALA A 162 -20.59 -0.35 -0.33
C ALA A 162 -21.35 -1.27 0.65
N GLY A 163 -20.72 -1.69 1.76
CA GLY A 163 -21.27 -2.71 2.66
C GLY A 163 -21.07 -2.42 4.14
N SER A 164 -21.31 -1.19 4.60
CA SER A 164 -21.42 -0.87 6.03
C SER A 164 -22.65 -0.04 6.29
#